data_AF-A0A1D1VCS0-F1
#
_entry.id   AF-A0A1D1VCS0-F1
#
_cell.length_a   1.000
_cell.length_b   1.000
_cell.length_c   1.000
_cell.angle_alpha   90.00
_cell.angle_beta   90.00
_cell.angle_gamma   90.00
#
_symmetry.space_group_name_H-M   'P 1'
#
loop_
_entity.id
_entity.type
_entity.pdbx_description
1 polymer ?
#
loop_
_entity_poly.entity_id
_entity_poly.type
_entity_poly.pdbx_seq_one_letter_code
_entity_poly.pdbx_strand_id
1 'polypeptide(L)'
;MPSSSSSSGSPDMHSFLASYGIPLAAGLTAVLGGLSYQLYRWYLVRSQKNERSRDLLARARSAPGELPLVRPIYMGGEEQFRSVVRASNLTKELKAVLCRDGVYIGNPEKVVQKLEKMLADGADRFQVVTDFDATLTRYHRDGVRCSSSYGILDSNSMFPSWFREETDRLRKKYYPIELDPALTVEEKTPLMKDWWTKAHDALKQTNLNQSWLPKMVQESSVEMRDRTGVLFAILDHCNIPLLIYSAGIGDLIKEVLIQRCSFKNFTEPPLIVANYMKFSDKGALIGFSEELIHTFNKHEIFPHHLDYFAKHKNRTNVLLMGDMTGDLRMADGMSHRETLVTIGFLNSKVHESFALYRDSFDIVLIDDQTQDVPIAIVEAIIKGASSD
;
A
#
# COMPACT_ATOMS: atom_id res chain seq x y z
N MET A 1 7.62 -54.23 3.27
CA MET A 1 8.00 -53.72 1.94
C MET A 1 6.76 -53.72 1.07
N PRO A 2 6.32 -52.60 0.46
CA PRO A 2 6.81 -51.23 0.60
C PRO A 2 5.80 -50.30 1.29
N SER A 3 6.38 -49.36 2.03
CA SER A 3 5.79 -48.14 2.58
C SER A 3 5.68 -47.09 1.48
N SER A 4 4.48 -46.54 1.23
CA SER A 4 4.30 -45.34 0.42
C SER A 4 4.43 -44.11 1.31
N SER A 5 5.64 -43.56 1.38
CA SER A 5 5.88 -42.20 1.85
C SER A 5 5.28 -41.21 0.86
N SER A 6 4.19 -40.55 1.23
CA SER A 6 3.72 -39.34 0.54
C SER A 6 4.67 -38.20 0.89
N SER A 7 5.63 -37.92 0.01
CA SER A 7 6.39 -36.68 0.06
C SER A 7 5.44 -35.52 -0.26
N SER A 8 5.07 -34.74 0.75
CA SER A 8 4.49 -33.40 0.58
C SER A 8 5.57 -32.49 -0.04
N GLY A 9 5.67 -32.51 -1.37
CA GLY A 9 6.48 -31.53 -2.09
C GLY A 9 5.86 -30.16 -1.89
N SER A 10 6.61 -29.24 -1.29
CA SER A 10 6.27 -27.82 -1.31
C SER A 10 6.08 -27.38 -2.77
N PRO A 11 5.09 -26.53 -3.09
CA PRO A 11 4.92 -26.05 -4.45
C PRO A 11 6.20 -25.35 -4.91
N ASP A 12 6.65 -25.67 -6.12
CA ASP A 12 7.86 -25.13 -6.71
C ASP A 12 7.79 -23.59 -6.71
N MET A 13 8.64 -22.96 -5.89
CA MET A 13 8.75 -21.51 -5.72
C MET A 13 8.95 -20.78 -7.07
N HIS A 14 9.54 -21.46 -8.06
CA HIS A 14 9.67 -20.90 -9.42
C HIS A 14 8.33 -20.70 -10.10
N SER A 15 7.47 -21.71 -10.07
CA SER A 15 6.12 -21.64 -10.65
C SER A 15 5.27 -20.57 -9.94
N PHE A 16 5.43 -20.45 -8.63
CA PHE A 16 4.72 -19.47 -7.81
C PHE A 16 5.14 -18.04 -8.13
N LEU A 17 6.45 -17.70 -8.10
CA LEU A 17 6.92 -16.35 -8.38
C LEU A 17 6.69 -15.93 -9.84
N ALA A 18 6.77 -16.86 -10.78
CA ALA A 18 6.46 -16.61 -12.19
C ALA A 18 4.98 -16.24 -12.40
N SER A 19 4.07 -16.80 -11.60
CA SER A 19 2.66 -16.41 -11.63
C SER A 19 2.50 -14.91 -11.31
N TYR A 20 3.32 -14.36 -10.42
CA TYR A 20 3.30 -12.93 -10.08
C TYR A 20 4.00 -12.02 -11.12
N GLY A 21 4.35 -12.54 -12.31
CA GLY A 21 4.93 -11.73 -13.39
C GLY A 21 6.35 -11.26 -13.13
N ILE A 22 7.09 -11.97 -12.26
CA ILE A 22 8.46 -11.63 -11.88
C ILE A 22 9.45 -12.41 -12.77
N PRO A 23 10.18 -11.77 -13.71
CA PRO A 23 11.08 -12.48 -14.62
C PRO A 23 12.37 -12.93 -13.91
N LEU A 24 12.70 -14.23 -14.00
CA LEU A 24 14.01 -14.80 -13.65
C LEU A 24 14.88 -14.90 -14.91
N ALA A 25 16.12 -14.40 -14.85
CA ALA A 25 17.06 -14.58 -15.95
C ALA A 25 17.37 -16.06 -16.17
N ALA A 26 17.35 -16.48 -17.43
CA ALA A 26 17.76 -17.81 -17.87
C ALA A 26 19.24 -18.05 -17.51
N GLY A 27 19.47 -18.88 -16.49
CA GLY A 27 20.83 -19.18 -15.99
C GLY A 27 20.87 -19.81 -14.59
N LEU A 28 19.77 -19.79 -13.84
CA LEU A 28 19.67 -20.34 -12.48
C LEU A 28 18.94 -21.70 -12.41
N THR A 29 18.99 -22.49 -13.48
CA THR A 29 18.26 -23.78 -13.59
C THR A 29 18.94 -24.97 -12.92
N ALA A 30 20.10 -24.80 -12.26
CA ALA A 30 20.75 -25.87 -11.53
C ALA A 30 21.14 -25.38 -10.13
N VAL A 31 20.90 -26.21 -9.10
CA VAL A 31 21.17 -26.01 -7.64
C VAL A 31 19.91 -25.72 -6.77
N LEU A 32 18.70 -25.95 -7.29
CA LEU A 32 17.45 -25.70 -6.53
C LEU A 32 17.00 -26.90 -5.67
N GLY A 33 17.77 -27.16 -4.62
CA GLY A 33 17.33 -27.94 -3.46
C GLY A 33 17.70 -27.18 -2.19
N GLY A 34 16.81 -26.30 -1.71
CA GLY A 34 16.89 -25.72 -0.36
C GLY A 34 17.33 -24.25 -0.21
N LEU A 35 17.48 -23.45 -1.27
CA LEU A 35 18.06 -22.09 -1.18
C LEU A 35 17.26 -20.97 -1.90
N SER A 36 15.95 -21.12 -2.04
CA SER A 36 15.14 -20.40 -3.04
C SER A 36 14.76 -18.94 -2.74
N TYR A 37 14.96 -18.39 -1.54
CA TYR A 37 14.61 -16.98 -1.26
C TYR A 37 15.81 -16.01 -1.28
N GLN A 38 16.96 -16.42 -0.72
CA GLN A 38 18.14 -15.54 -0.61
C GLN A 38 18.81 -15.28 -1.96
N LEU A 39 18.81 -16.28 -2.86
CA LEU A 39 19.28 -16.13 -4.25
C LEU A 39 18.36 -15.24 -5.09
N TYR A 40 17.04 -15.36 -4.89
CA TYR A 40 16.04 -14.48 -5.51
C TYR A 40 16.20 -13.02 -5.06
N ARG A 41 16.36 -12.80 -3.74
CA ARG A 41 16.64 -11.48 -3.15
C ARG A 41 17.93 -10.86 -3.70
N TRP A 42 18.99 -11.67 -3.85
CA TRP A 42 20.25 -11.23 -4.45
C TRP A 42 20.10 -10.82 -5.92
N TYR A 43 19.33 -11.58 -6.71
CA TYR A 43 19.09 -11.30 -8.13
C TYR A 43 18.30 -10.00 -8.35
N LEU A 44 17.18 -9.79 -7.65
CA LEU A 44 16.34 -8.58 -7.78
C LEU A 44 17.06 -7.30 -7.36
N VAL A 45 17.82 -7.34 -6.25
CA VAL A 45 18.58 -6.18 -5.77
C VAL A 45 19.65 -5.76 -6.78
N ARG A 46 20.19 -6.72 -7.55
CA ARG A 46 21.25 -6.47 -8.53
C ARG A 46 20.72 -6.02 -9.89
N SER A 47 19.57 -6.55 -10.34
CA SER A 47 18.94 -6.11 -11.60
C SER A 47 18.40 -4.68 -11.50
N GLN A 48 17.72 -4.33 -10.42
CA GLN A 48 17.13 -2.98 -10.24
C GLN A 48 18.17 -1.88 -10.00
N LYS A 49 19.31 -2.18 -9.36
CA LYS A 49 20.43 -1.22 -9.24
C LYS A 49 20.99 -0.82 -10.61
N ASN A 50 21.00 -1.74 -11.58
CA ASN A 50 21.53 -1.48 -12.92
C ASN A 50 20.55 -0.65 -13.79
N GLU A 51 19.24 -0.87 -13.69
CA GLU A 51 18.22 -0.05 -14.36
C GLU A 51 18.17 1.36 -13.77
N ARG A 52 18.11 1.48 -12.44
CA ARG A 52 18.04 2.77 -11.73
C ARG A 52 19.25 3.66 -12.05
N SER A 53 20.44 3.08 -12.16
CA SER A 53 21.67 3.83 -12.50
C SER A 53 21.67 4.31 -13.96
N ARG A 54 21.10 3.53 -14.88
CA ARG A 54 21.01 3.89 -16.31
C ARG A 54 19.96 4.96 -16.57
N ASP A 55 18.83 4.89 -15.88
CA ASP A 55 17.72 5.83 -16.05
C ASP A 55 18.04 7.22 -15.44
N LEU A 56 18.74 7.24 -14.28
CA LEU A 56 19.24 8.47 -13.66
C LEU A 56 20.25 9.22 -14.55
N LEU A 57 21.14 8.50 -15.25
CA LEU A 57 22.15 9.09 -16.15
C LEU A 57 21.54 9.64 -17.45
N ALA A 58 20.43 9.06 -17.92
CA ALA A 58 19.73 9.51 -19.12
C ALA A 58 18.93 10.82 -18.88
N ARG A 59 18.37 10.99 -17.67
CA ARG A 59 17.41 12.06 -17.34
C ARG A 59 18.00 13.36 -16.81
N ALA A 60 19.27 13.36 -16.40
CA ALA A 60 20.01 14.60 -16.11
C ALA A 60 20.11 15.57 -17.33
N ARG A 61 19.58 15.18 -18.50
CA ARG A 61 19.69 15.90 -19.77
C ARG A 61 18.39 16.54 -20.27
N SER A 62 17.22 16.36 -19.64
CA SER A 62 15.96 16.81 -20.24
C SER A 62 14.89 17.34 -19.27
N ALA A 63 14.64 18.65 -19.41
CA ALA A 63 13.40 19.41 -19.18
C ALA A 63 13.17 20.09 -17.80
N PRO A 64 12.89 21.42 -17.81
CA PRO A 64 12.46 22.20 -16.65
C PRO A 64 10.93 22.35 -16.59
N GLY A 65 10.36 22.30 -15.38
CA GLY A 65 8.95 22.57 -15.11
C GLY A 65 8.52 21.83 -13.84
N GLU A 66 8.50 22.56 -12.72
CA GLU A 66 8.42 22.07 -11.33
C GLU A 66 9.58 21.14 -10.94
N LEU A 67 10.53 21.70 -10.19
CA LEU A 67 11.69 20.97 -9.71
C LEU A 67 11.21 19.71 -8.95
N PRO A 68 11.68 18.50 -9.30
CA PRO A 68 11.45 17.34 -8.44
C PRO A 68 11.94 17.68 -7.04
N LEU A 69 11.19 17.25 -6.02
CA LEU A 69 11.59 17.39 -4.62
C LEU A 69 13.08 17.04 -4.50
N VAL A 70 13.87 17.98 -3.99
CA VAL A 70 15.33 17.79 -3.86
C VAL A 70 15.54 16.64 -2.89
N ARG A 71 15.98 15.49 -3.43
CA ARG A 71 16.27 14.30 -2.63
C ARG A 71 17.77 14.24 -2.30
N PRO A 72 18.12 13.82 -1.09
CA PRO A 72 17.22 13.50 0.03
C PRO A 72 16.71 14.74 0.78
N ILE A 73 15.44 14.71 1.22
CA ILE A 73 14.86 15.73 2.12
C ILE A 73 15.27 15.38 3.55
N TYR A 74 15.97 16.30 4.21
CA TYR A 74 16.35 16.20 5.62
C TYR A 74 15.42 17.08 6.46
N MET A 75 14.84 16.49 7.50
CA MET A 75 13.98 17.17 8.47
C MET A 75 14.68 17.45 9.80
N GLY A 76 15.88 16.89 10.00
CA GLY A 76 16.70 17.08 11.19
C GLY A 76 16.37 16.06 12.29
N GLY A 77 17.38 15.65 13.06
CA GLY A 77 17.23 14.64 14.12
C GLY A 77 17.35 13.19 13.64
N GLU A 78 17.62 12.96 12.36
CA GLU A 78 17.65 11.61 11.79
C GLU A 78 18.71 10.73 12.45
N GLU A 79 19.89 11.30 12.73
CA GLU A 79 20.96 10.53 13.33
C GLU A 79 20.64 10.06 14.76
N GLN A 80 19.80 10.81 15.49
CA GLN A 80 19.37 10.42 16.84
C GLN A 80 18.56 9.13 16.80
N PHE A 81 17.58 9.03 15.90
CA PHE A 81 16.80 7.80 15.78
C PHE A 81 17.63 6.68 15.13
N ARG A 82 18.49 7.00 14.16
CA ARG A 82 19.35 6.01 13.49
C ARG A 82 20.32 5.35 14.47
N SER A 83 20.87 6.08 15.45
CA SER A 83 21.74 5.46 16.46
C SER A 83 21.01 4.40 17.30
N VAL A 84 19.76 4.66 17.69
CA VAL A 84 18.92 3.72 18.44
C VAL A 84 18.61 2.49 17.61
N VAL A 85 18.22 2.67 16.34
CA VAL A 85 17.97 1.56 15.41
C VAL A 85 19.23 0.72 15.17
N ARG A 86 20.42 1.35 15.05
CA ARG A 86 21.66 0.58 14.86
C ARG A 86 22.02 -0.25 16.10
N ALA A 87 21.72 0.26 17.29
CA ALA A 87 22.00 -0.39 18.57
C ALA A 87 20.99 -1.51 18.96
N SER A 88 19.84 -1.59 18.30
CA SER A 88 18.78 -2.57 18.61
C SER A 88 19.15 -4.02 18.25
N ASN A 89 18.26 -4.99 18.53
CA ASN A 89 18.39 -6.38 18.12
C ASN A 89 17.74 -6.70 16.76
N LEU A 90 17.12 -5.71 16.10
CA LEU A 90 16.61 -5.84 14.73
C LEU A 90 17.65 -6.41 13.74
N THR A 91 17.15 -7.11 12.72
CA THR A 91 18.01 -7.71 11.68
C THR A 91 18.85 -6.65 10.96
N LYS A 92 20.03 -7.04 10.48
CA LYS A 92 20.95 -6.14 9.76
C LYS A 92 20.26 -5.45 8.56
N GLU A 93 19.45 -6.21 7.84
CA GLU A 93 18.68 -5.77 6.69
C GLU A 93 17.64 -4.71 7.07
N LEU A 94 16.88 -4.96 8.14
CA LEU A 94 15.86 -4.02 8.61
C LEU A 94 16.50 -2.73 9.12
N LYS A 95 17.59 -2.82 9.87
CA LYS A 95 18.38 -1.66 10.31
C LYS A 95 18.85 -0.80 9.12
N ALA A 96 19.37 -1.43 8.07
CA ALA A 96 19.87 -0.72 6.90
C ALA A 96 18.76 0.05 6.17
N VAL A 97 17.56 -0.55 6.07
CA VAL A 97 16.41 0.08 5.41
C VAL A 97 15.81 1.18 6.28
N LEU A 98 15.69 1.00 7.60
CA LEU A 98 15.20 2.04 8.51
C LEU A 98 16.17 3.22 8.68
N CYS A 99 17.47 3.01 8.45
CA CYS A 99 18.47 4.07 8.54
C CYS A 99 18.73 4.82 7.22
N ARG A 100 17.98 4.54 6.15
CA ARG A 100 18.17 5.21 4.86
C ARG A 100 17.59 6.62 4.87
N ASP A 101 17.92 7.40 3.84
CA ASP A 101 17.37 8.74 3.68
C ASP A 101 15.89 8.71 3.27
N GLY A 102 15.14 9.71 3.73
CA GLY A 102 13.68 9.78 3.55
C GLY A 102 12.89 8.93 4.55
N VAL A 103 13.54 8.20 5.46
CA VAL A 103 12.89 7.55 6.60
C VAL A 103 13.03 8.44 7.83
N TYR A 104 11.94 8.58 8.58
CA TYR A 104 11.94 9.25 9.87
C TYR A 104 11.19 8.40 10.92
N ILE A 105 11.68 8.37 12.15
CA ILE A 105 11.07 7.67 13.28
C ILE A 105 10.92 8.64 14.44
N GLY A 106 9.68 8.90 14.88
CA GLY A 106 9.38 9.86 15.95
C GLY A 106 9.84 9.41 17.32
N ASN A 107 9.53 8.16 17.69
CA ASN A 107 9.92 7.55 18.97
C ASN A 107 10.70 6.25 18.70
N PRO A 108 12.01 6.33 18.47
CA PRO A 108 12.79 5.18 18.04
C PRO A 108 12.79 4.03 19.05
N GLU A 109 12.84 4.31 20.35
CA GLU A 109 12.83 3.27 21.39
C GLU A 109 11.53 2.47 21.34
N LYS A 110 10.39 3.15 21.28
CA LYS A 110 9.07 2.50 21.19
C LYS A 110 8.91 1.71 19.90
N VAL A 111 9.37 2.26 18.77
CA VAL A 111 9.28 1.58 17.47
C VAL A 111 10.17 0.34 17.41
N VAL A 112 11.41 0.44 17.93
CA VAL A 112 12.30 -0.72 18.07
C VAL A 112 11.66 -1.79 18.95
N GLN A 113 11.12 -1.43 20.12
CA GLN A 113 10.45 -2.39 21.02
C GLN A 113 9.28 -3.10 20.35
N LYS A 114 8.43 -2.35 19.62
CA LYS A 114 7.32 -2.93 18.85
C LYS A 114 7.82 -3.91 17.79
N LEU A 115 8.81 -3.52 17.00
CA LEU A 115 9.37 -4.35 15.94
C LEU A 115 10.02 -5.61 16.51
N GLU A 116 10.81 -5.50 17.57
CA GLU A 116 11.42 -6.66 18.26
C GLU A 116 10.36 -7.62 18.82
N LYS A 117 9.29 -7.10 19.42
CA LYS A 117 8.14 -7.93 19.83
C LYS A 117 7.51 -8.65 18.65
N MET A 118 7.27 -7.96 17.52
CA MET A 118 6.71 -8.60 16.32
C MET A 118 7.65 -9.67 15.74
N LEU A 119 8.96 -9.45 15.79
CA LEU A 119 9.97 -10.42 15.37
C LEU A 119 9.94 -11.67 16.26
N ALA A 120 9.84 -11.51 17.57
CA ALA A 120 9.76 -12.62 18.54
C ALA A 120 8.43 -13.39 18.44
N ASP A 121 7.32 -12.68 18.21
CA ASP A 121 5.99 -13.27 18.07
C ASP A 121 5.79 -14.02 16.74
N GLY A 122 6.56 -13.65 15.71
CA GLY A 122 6.60 -14.35 14.42
C GLY A 122 5.40 -14.13 13.49
N ALA A 123 5.50 -14.79 12.33
CA ALA A 123 4.54 -14.68 11.22
C ALA A 123 3.11 -15.10 11.61
N ASP A 124 2.95 -16.14 12.42
CA ASP A 124 1.64 -16.69 12.80
C ASP A 124 0.78 -15.72 13.61
N ARG A 125 1.39 -14.71 14.21
CA ARG A 125 0.71 -13.64 14.95
C ARG A 125 0.59 -12.34 14.16
N PHE A 126 1.04 -12.30 12.90
CA PHE A 126 1.18 -11.07 12.13
C PHE A 126 0.14 -10.93 11.00
N GLN A 127 -0.33 -9.71 10.77
CA GLN A 127 -1.18 -9.32 9.63
C GLN A 127 -0.89 -7.90 9.14
N VAL A 128 -1.28 -7.60 7.90
CA VAL A 128 -1.08 -6.30 7.26
C VAL A 128 -2.42 -5.64 6.95
N VAL A 129 -2.55 -4.36 7.32
CA VAL A 129 -3.68 -3.50 6.97
C VAL A 129 -3.14 -2.31 6.20
N THR A 130 -3.73 -1.99 5.06
CA THR A 130 -3.20 -0.93 4.19
C THR A 130 -4.29 -0.15 3.50
N ASP A 131 -4.08 1.15 3.34
CA ASP A 131 -4.78 1.92 2.32
C ASP A 131 -4.28 1.53 0.91
N PHE A 132 -4.97 1.98 -0.14
CA PHE A 132 -4.62 1.74 -1.52
C PHE A 132 -4.06 2.97 -2.25
N ASP A 133 -4.78 4.09 -2.25
CA ASP A 133 -4.49 5.26 -3.09
C ASP A 133 -3.32 6.05 -2.50
N ALA A 134 -2.24 6.26 -3.25
CA ALA A 134 -1.01 6.85 -2.72
C ALA A 134 -0.38 6.12 -1.50
N THR A 135 -0.81 4.88 -1.22
CA THR A 135 -0.26 3.93 -0.22
C THR A 135 0.29 2.64 -0.87
N LEU A 136 -0.53 1.91 -1.62
CA LEU A 136 -0.05 0.81 -2.49
C LEU A 136 0.30 1.31 -3.88
N THR A 137 -0.44 2.31 -4.35
CA THR A 137 -0.18 3.04 -5.60
C THR A 137 0.80 4.19 -5.38
N ARG A 138 1.52 4.57 -6.43
CA ARG A 138 2.40 5.73 -6.42
C ARG A 138 1.59 7.00 -6.26
N TYR A 139 2.16 7.96 -5.56
CA TYR A 139 1.63 9.32 -5.59
C TYR A 139 2.02 10.02 -6.89
N HIS A 140 3.26 9.83 -7.35
CA HIS A 140 3.76 10.40 -8.60
C HIS A 140 4.79 9.49 -9.27
N ARG A 141 4.98 9.71 -10.57
CA ARG A 141 6.13 9.24 -11.35
C ARG A 141 6.89 10.47 -11.82
N ASP A 142 8.11 10.65 -11.30
CA ASP A 142 9.00 11.74 -11.71
C ASP A 142 8.39 13.14 -11.58
N GLY A 143 7.72 13.41 -10.45
CA GLY A 143 7.01 14.67 -10.20
C GLY A 143 5.61 14.74 -10.83
N VAL A 144 5.29 13.91 -11.83
CA VAL A 144 3.97 13.88 -12.45
C VAL A 144 3.01 13.04 -11.60
N ARG A 145 1.92 13.65 -11.16
CA ARG A 145 0.91 13.00 -10.32
C ARG A 145 0.33 11.77 -11.00
N CYS A 146 0.32 10.63 -10.30
CA CYS A 146 -0.37 9.42 -10.73
C CYS A 146 -1.86 9.47 -10.34
N SER A 147 -2.70 8.82 -11.13
CA SER A 147 -4.13 8.67 -10.84
C SER A 147 -4.36 7.86 -9.56
N SER A 148 -5.23 8.35 -8.67
CA SER A 148 -5.90 7.51 -7.66
C SER A 148 -7.03 6.69 -8.33
N SER A 149 -7.70 5.82 -7.58
CA SER A 149 -8.87 5.07 -8.04
C SER A 149 -9.96 5.99 -8.61
N TYR A 150 -10.25 7.12 -7.97
CA TYR A 150 -11.11 8.17 -8.55
C TYR A 150 -10.45 8.93 -9.69
N GLY A 151 -9.14 9.20 -9.59
CA GLY A 151 -8.39 9.87 -10.67
C GLY A 151 -8.41 9.11 -11.99
N ILE A 152 -8.63 7.78 -11.98
CA ILE A 152 -8.88 6.97 -13.17
C ILE A 152 -10.15 7.43 -13.89
N LEU A 153 -11.19 7.80 -13.13
CA LEU A 153 -12.46 8.30 -13.67
C LEU A 153 -12.34 9.75 -14.14
N ASP A 154 -11.80 10.64 -13.30
CA ASP A 154 -11.73 12.08 -13.57
C ASP A 154 -10.97 12.40 -14.87
N SER A 155 -9.90 11.65 -15.13
CA SER A 155 -9.02 11.85 -16.30
C SER A 155 -9.50 11.11 -17.56
N ASN A 156 -10.55 10.28 -17.47
CA ASN A 156 -10.96 9.41 -18.56
C ASN A 156 -11.68 10.17 -19.68
N SER A 157 -11.29 9.93 -20.92
CA SER A 157 -11.90 10.55 -22.10
C SER A 157 -13.22 9.91 -22.56
N MET A 158 -13.62 8.79 -21.97
CA MET A 158 -14.91 8.14 -22.25
C MET A 158 -16.08 8.85 -21.58
N PHE A 159 -15.82 9.75 -20.63
CA PHE A 159 -16.85 10.55 -19.99
C PHE A 159 -17.11 11.87 -20.72
N PRO A 160 -18.35 12.39 -20.65
CA PRO A 160 -18.68 13.70 -21.18
C PRO A 160 -17.90 14.81 -20.46
N SER A 161 -17.57 15.90 -21.18
CA SER A 161 -16.71 16.97 -20.65
C SER A 161 -17.23 17.61 -19.37
N TRP A 162 -18.55 17.72 -19.20
CA TRP A 162 -19.19 18.28 -17.99
C TRP A 162 -18.81 17.51 -16.73
N PHE A 163 -18.54 16.21 -16.82
CA PHE A 163 -18.18 15.40 -15.66
C PHE A 163 -16.82 15.82 -15.10
N ARG A 164 -15.87 16.14 -15.97
CA ARG A 164 -14.56 16.66 -15.58
C ARG A 164 -14.68 18.05 -14.94
N GLU A 165 -15.52 18.91 -15.49
CA GLU A 165 -15.77 20.24 -14.92
C GLU A 165 -16.40 20.14 -13.52
N GLU A 166 -17.36 19.24 -13.33
CA GLU A 166 -18.03 19.04 -12.04
C GLU A 166 -17.09 18.43 -10.99
N THR A 167 -16.31 17.40 -11.36
CA THR A 167 -15.32 16.78 -10.45
C THR A 167 -14.21 17.76 -10.06
N ASP A 168 -13.71 18.58 -10.99
CA ASP A 168 -12.75 19.64 -10.70
C ASP A 168 -13.34 20.71 -9.77
N ARG A 169 -14.59 21.13 -10.01
CA ARG A 169 -15.30 22.08 -9.15
C ARG A 169 -15.47 21.54 -7.72
N LEU A 170 -15.87 20.28 -7.57
CA LEU A 170 -15.98 19.62 -6.27
C LEU A 170 -14.60 19.53 -5.59
N ARG A 171 -13.58 19.06 -6.30
CA ARG A 171 -12.22 18.95 -5.77
C ARG A 171 -11.67 20.28 -5.28
N LYS A 172 -11.79 21.36 -6.07
CA LYS A 172 -11.36 22.71 -5.68
C LYS A 172 -12.03 23.21 -4.40
N LYS A 173 -13.27 22.80 -4.13
CA LYS A 173 -14.00 23.15 -2.92
C LYS A 173 -13.58 22.32 -1.71
N TYR A 174 -13.56 20.99 -1.83
CA TYR A 174 -13.47 20.11 -0.67
C TYR A 174 -12.05 19.64 -0.34
N TYR A 175 -11.15 19.53 -1.33
CA TYR A 175 -9.79 19.06 -1.09
C TYR A 175 -8.99 19.98 -0.16
N PRO A 176 -9.08 21.32 -0.24
CA PRO A 176 -8.44 22.20 0.75
C PRO A 176 -8.95 21.96 2.17
N ILE A 177 -10.25 21.69 2.33
CA ILE A 177 -10.91 21.42 3.62
C ILE A 177 -10.42 20.09 4.21
N GLU A 178 -10.31 19.03 3.38
CA GLU A 178 -9.78 17.73 3.81
C GLU A 178 -8.39 17.87 4.43
N LEU A 179 -7.54 18.68 3.81
CA LEU A 179 -6.15 18.92 4.23
C LEU A 179 -5.98 19.99 5.30
N ASP A 180 -7.02 20.74 5.67
CA ASP A 180 -6.89 21.89 6.55
C ASP A 180 -6.55 21.46 7.99
N PRO A 181 -5.35 21.77 8.53
CA PRO A 181 -4.99 21.36 9.88
C PRO A 181 -5.78 22.11 10.97
N ALA A 182 -6.46 23.21 10.64
CA ALA A 182 -7.24 23.99 11.59
C ALA A 182 -8.62 23.39 11.90
N LEU A 183 -9.15 22.51 11.04
CA LEU A 183 -10.44 21.88 11.20
C LEU A 183 -10.33 20.50 11.87
N THR A 184 -11.26 20.20 12.77
CA THR A 184 -11.30 18.89 13.44
C THR A 184 -11.84 17.79 12.52
N VAL A 185 -11.65 16.53 12.92
CA VAL A 185 -12.19 15.38 12.17
C VAL A 185 -13.73 15.44 12.15
N GLU A 186 -14.33 15.84 13.26
CA GLU A 186 -15.78 15.99 13.43
C GLU A 186 -16.35 17.05 12.49
N GLU A 187 -15.65 18.18 12.33
CA GLU A 187 -16.03 19.25 11.40
C GLU A 187 -15.88 18.84 9.93
N LYS A 188 -14.82 18.10 9.60
CA LYS A 188 -14.54 17.64 8.23
C LYS A 188 -15.45 16.51 7.78
N THR A 189 -15.86 15.63 8.69
CA THR A 189 -16.65 14.43 8.38
C THR A 189 -17.92 14.69 7.56
N PRO A 190 -18.85 15.60 7.96
CA PRO A 190 -20.04 15.88 7.17
C PRO A 190 -19.71 16.50 5.80
N LEU A 191 -18.62 17.25 5.69
CA LEU A 191 -18.16 17.86 4.44
C LEU A 191 -17.59 16.82 3.47
N MET A 192 -16.86 15.83 3.98
CA MET A 192 -16.39 14.71 3.16
C MET A 192 -17.56 13.85 2.68
N LYS A 193 -18.53 13.57 3.56
CA LYS A 193 -19.75 12.85 3.17
C LYS A 193 -20.50 13.58 2.05
N ASP A 194 -20.65 14.89 2.16
CA ASP A 194 -21.27 15.73 1.13
C ASP A 194 -20.46 15.72 -0.20
N TRP A 195 -19.13 15.82 -0.13
CA TRP A 195 -18.27 15.73 -1.32
C TRP A 195 -18.45 14.40 -2.06
N TRP A 196 -18.28 13.29 -1.36
CA TRP A 196 -18.34 11.96 -1.97
C TRP A 196 -19.74 11.63 -2.47
N THR A 197 -20.80 12.03 -1.76
CA THR A 197 -22.18 11.89 -2.24
C THR A 197 -22.38 12.63 -3.57
N LYS A 198 -21.92 13.88 -3.67
CA LYS A 198 -21.99 14.66 -4.92
C LYS A 198 -21.16 14.04 -6.04
N ALA A 199 -19.97 13.53 -5.74
CA ALA A 199 -19.13 12.86 -6.72
C ALA A 199 -19.80 11.58 -7.26
N HIS A 200 -20.42 10.78 -6.39
CA HIS A 200 -21.19 9.60 -6.78
C HIS A 200 -22.43 9.95 -7.61
N ASP A 201 -23.15 11.01 -7.23
CA ASP A 201 -24.31 11.50 -7.97
C ASP A 201 -23.96 12.01 -9.36
N ALA A 202 -22.84 12.72 -9.49
CA ALA A 202 -22.30 13.10 -10.79
C ALA A 202 -21.94 11.86 -11.63
N LEU A 203 -21.25 10.88 -11.03
CA LEU A 203 -20.82 9.69 -11.75
C LEU A 203 -22.00 8.85 -12.28
N LYS A 204 -23.10 8.73 -11.52
CA LYS A 204 -24.35 8.07 -11.97
C LYS A 204 -24.94 8.69 -13.24
N GLN A 205 -24.70 9.98 -13.50
CA GLN A 205 -25.22 10.69 -14.67
C GLN A 205 -24.38 10.48 -15.95
N THR A 206 -23.22 9.82 -15.85
CA THR A 206 -22.29 9.64 -16.98
C THR A 206 -22.62 8.47 -17.91
N ASN A 207 -23.62 7.63 -17.57
CA ASN A 207 -23.89 6.35 -18.21
C ASN A 207 -22.72 5.35 -18.15
N LEU A 208 -21.87 5.42 -17.12
CA LEU A 208 -20.79 4.45 -16.90
C LEU A 208 -21.30 3.02 -17.02
N ASN A 209 -20.66 2.23 -17.89
CA ASN A 209 -20.90 0.81 -18.02
C ASN A 209 -19.75 0.00 -17.40
N GLN A 210 -20.07 -1.07 -16.68
CA GLN A 210 -19.09 -1.96 -16.04
C GLN A 210 -18.03 -2.48 -17.00
N SER A 211 -18.40 -2.74 -18.26
CA SER A 211 -17.47 -3.23 -19.29
C SER A 211 -16.33 -2.24 -19.62
N TRP A 212 -16.45 -0.97 -19.22
CA TRP A 212 -15.44 0.05 -19.50
C TRP A 212 -14.30 0.04 -18.49
N LEU A 213 -14.52 -0.47 -17.27
CA LEU A 213 -13.54 -0.39 -16.17
C LEU A 213 -12.15 -0.92 -16.56
N PRO A 214 -12.00 -2.08 -17.22
CA PRO A 214 -10.67 -2.57 -17.62
C PRO A 214 -9.93 -1.61 -18.55
N LYS A 215 -10.64 -1.03 -19.52
CA LYS A 215 -10.08 -0.07 -20.46
C LYS A 215 -9.72 1.25 -19.76
N MET A 216 -10.56 1.72 -18.84
CA MET A 216 -10.28 2.92 -18.05
C MET A 216 -8.99 2.78 -17.23
N VAL A 217 -8.78 1.63 -16.60
CA VAL A 217 -7.53 1.33 -15.87
C VAL A 217 -6.34 1.28 -16.82
N GLN A 218 -6.49 0.63 -17.98
CA GLN A 218 -5.42 0.49 -18.97
C GLN A 218 -4.92 1.86 -19.49
N GLU A 219 -5.85 2.79 -19.75
CA GLU A 219 -5.57 4.14 -20.27
C GLU A 219 -5.16 5.16 -19.20
N SER A 220 -5.32 4.82 -17.92
CA SER A 220 -4.99 5.73 -16.81
C SER A 220 -3.49 5.75 -16.48
N SER A 221 -3.10 6.78 -15.73
CA SER A 221 -1.74 6.93 -15.17
C SER A 221 -1.54 6.22 -13.81
N VAL A 222 -2.49 5.37 -13.40
CA VAL A 222 -2.39 4.64 -12.13
C VAL A 222 -1.23 3.66 -12.17
N GLU A 223 -0.45 3.66 -11.11
CA GLU A 223 0.73 2.81 -11.00
C GLU A 223 0.92 2.34 -9.57
N MET A 224 1.45 1.12 -9.44
CA MET A 224 1.80 0.56 -8.16
C MET A 224 3.15 1.14 -7.69
N ARG A 225 3.31 1.35 -6.38
CA ARG A 225 4.64 1.61 -5.80
C ARG A 225 5.59 0.48 -6.19
N ASP A 226 6.87 0.82 -6.28
CA ASP A 226 7.88 -0.18 -6.65
C ASP A 226 7.87 -1.33 -5.66
N ARG A 227 7.93 -2.54 -6.22
CA ARG A 227 7.97 -3.81 -5.49
C ARG A 227 6.67 -4.17 -4.74
N THR A 228 5.54 -3.53 -4.99
CA THR A 228 4.25 -3.98 -4.44
C THR A 228 3.94 -5.45 -4.77
N GLY A 229 4.23 -5.91 -5.99
CA GLY A 229 4.08 -7.33 -6.35
C GLY A 229 4.96 -8.27 -5.52
N VAL A 230 6.15 -7.82 -5.10
CA VAL A 230 7.04 -8.60 -4.22
C VAL A 230 6.47 -8.67 -2.81
N LEU A 231 5.95 -7.56 -2.27
CA LEU A 231 5.25 -7.55 -0.99
C LEU A 231 4.11 -8.56 -1.02
N PHE A 232 3.26 -8.52 -2.05
CA PHE A 232 2.12 -9.41 -2.20
C PHE A 232 2.51 -10.89 -2.28
N ALA A 233 3.51 -11.22 -3.09
CA ALA A 233 4.01 -12.59 -3.20
C ALA A 233 4.54 -13.12 -1.85
N ILE A 234 5.21 -12.28 -1.05
CA ILE A 234 5.69 -12.68 0.29
C ILE A 234 4.51 -12.92 1.23
N LEU A 235 3.52 -12.01 1.25
CA LEU A 235 2.35 -12.14 2.12
C LEU A 235 1.55 -13.39 1.80
N ASP A 236 1.28 -13.66 0.51
CA ASP A 236 0.56 -14.85 0.06
C ASP A 236 1.33 -16.14 0.39
N HIS A 237 2.63 -16.19 0.05
CA HIS A 237 3.46 -17.36 0.30
C HIS A 237 3.56 -17.72 1.80
N CYS A 238 3.62 -16.70 2.66
CA CYS A 238 3.73 -16.88 4.10
C CYS A 238 2.38 -16.88 4.82
N ASN A 239 1.27 -16.93 4.08
CA ASN A 239 -0.09 -16.94 4.64
C ASN A 239 -0.30 -15.80 5.66
N ILE A 240 0.18 -14.60 5.33
CA ILE A 240 -0.02 -13.39 6.11
C ILE A 240 -1.28 -12.70 5.59
N PRO A 241 -2.32 -12.52 6.44
CA PRO A 241 -3.54 -11.86 6.01
C PRO A 241 -3.29 -10.41 5.60
N LEU A 242 -3.90 -10.02 4.48
CA LEU A 242 -3.89 -8.66 3.96
C LEU A 242 -5.32 -8.10 3.92
N LEU A 243 -5.51 -6.96 4.57
CA LEU A 243 -6.70 -6.13 4.47
C LEU A 243 -6.34 -4.85 3.73
N ILE A 244 -6.98 -4.61 2.59
CA ILE A 244 -6.92 -3.34 1.87
C ILE A 244 -8.18 -2.55 2.22
N TYR A 245 -8.01 -1.41 2.89
CA TYR A 245 -9.11 -0.57 3.36
C TYR A 245 -9.00 0.82 2.76
N SER A 246 -9.83 1.10 1.76
CA SER A 246 -9.74 2.31 0.94
C SER A 246 -11.05 3.09 0.92
N ALA A 247 -10.93 4.43 0.92
CA ALA A 247 -12.04 5.32 0.57
C ALA A 247 -12.26 5.44 -0.95
N GLY A 248 -11.45 4.74 -1.75
CA GLY A 248 -11.52 4.69 -3.20
C GLY A 248 -12.69 3.85 -3.75
N ILE A 249 -12.64 3.61 -5.06
CA ILE A 249 -13.61 2.76 -5.78
C ILE A 249 -13.15 1.31 -5.82
N GLY A 250 -13.87 0.42 -5.12
CA GLY A 250 -13.50 -0.99 -4.97
C GLY A 250 -13.33 -1.76 -6.28
N ASP A 251 -14.21 -1.52 -7.27
CA ASP A 251 -14.14 -2.18 -8.58
C ASP A 251 -12.88 -1.80 -9.36
N LEU A 252 -12.51 -0.51 -9.32
CA LEU A 252 -11.29 -0.01 -9.96
C LEU A 252 -10.03 -0.47 -9.21
N ILE A 253 -10.07 -0.51 -7.87
CA ILE A 253 -8.97 -1.07 -7.06
C ILE A 253 -8.72 -2.52 -7.49
N LYS A 254 -9.77 -3.35 -7.53
CA LYS A 254 -9.65 -4.74 -7.98
C LYS A 254 -9.07 -4.84 -9.38
N GLU A 255 -9.56 -4.04 -10.32
CA GLU A 255 -9.09 -4.05 -11.69
C GLU A 255 -7.62 -3.60 -11.82
N VAL A 256 -7.19 -2.57 -11.08
CA VAL A 256 -5.78 -2.14 -11.00
C VAL A 256 -4.91 -3.27 -10.46
N LEU A 257 -5.33 -3.91 -9.37
CA LEU A 257 -4.58 -5.01 -8.75
C LEU A 257 -4.45 -6.20 -9.70
N ILE A 258 -5.51 -6.52 -10.46
CA ILE A 258 -5.50 -7.55 -11.50
C ILE A 258 -4.49 -7.21 -12.60
N GLN A 259 -4.54 -5.99 -13.15
CA GLN A 259 -3.72 -5.60 -14.30
C GLN A 259 -2.26 -5.31 -13.94
N ARG A 260 -1.97 -4.82 -12.73
CA ARG A 260 -0.66 -4.27 -12.35
C ARG A 260 0.10 -5.11 -11.32
N CYS A 261 -0.56 -6.02 -10.61
CA CYS A 261 0.04 -6.78 -9.50
C CYS A 261 -0.32 -8.28 -9.47
N SER A 262 -0.81 -8.84 -10.58
CA SER A 262 -1.13 -10.28 -10.68
C SER A 262 -2.05 -10.79 -9.57
N PHE A 263 -2.99 -9.95 -9.10
CA PHE A 263 -3.86 -10.23 -7.96
C PHE A 263 -4.70 -11.51 -8.10
N LYS A 264 -4.93 -11.99 -9.32
CA LYS A 264 -5.64 -13.27 -9.58
C LYS A 264 -4.91 -14.50 -9.07
N ASN A 265 -3.64 -14.38 -8.69
CA ASN A 265 -2.79 -15.49 -8.29
C ASN A 265 -2.64 -15.66 -6.78
N PHE A 266 -3.31 -14.82 -5.98
CA PHE A 266 -3.39 -15.02 -4.54
C PHE A 266 -4.06 -16.35 -4.23
N THR A 267 -3.44 -17.12 -3.36
CA THR A 267 -4.01 -18.38 -2.84
C THR A 267 -5.25 -18.08 -2.01
N GLU A 268 -5.15 -17.10 -1.12
CA GLU A 268 -6.27 -16.54 -0.35
C GLU A 268 -6.38 -15.04 -0.66
N PRO A 269 -7.40 -14.60 -1.42
CA PRO A 269 -7.52 -13.21 -1.83
C PRO A 269 -7.60 -12.24 -0.63
N PRO A 270 -6.88 -11.12 -0.66
CA PRO A 270 -7.00 -10.05 0.31
C PRO A 270 -8.44 -9.57 0.46
N LEU A 271 -8.86 -9.25 1.69
CA LEU A 271 -10.12 -8.54 1.89
C LEU A 271 -9.95 -7.10 1.41
N ILE A 272 -10.83 -6.66 0.51
CA ILE A 272 -10.85 -5.27 0.02
C ILE A 272 -12.14 -4.61 0.50
N VAL A 273 -12.01 -3.69 1.46
CA VAL A 273 -13.10 -2.85 2.00
C VAL A 273 -13.01 -1.49 1.34
N ALA A 274 -13.98 -1.16 0.48
CA ALA A 274 -14.01 0.05 -0.33
C ALA A 274 -15.42 0.38 -0.82
N ASN A 275 -15.59 1.51 -1.52
CA ASN A 275 -16.86 1.88 -2.13
C ASN A 275 -17.07 1.11 -3.45
N TYR A 276 -17.91 0.09 -3.44
CA TYR A 276 -18.22 -0.70 -4.64
C TYR A 276 -19.36 -0.10 -5.45
N MET A 277 -19.24 -0.13 -6.76
CA MET A 277 -20.29 0.25 -7.70
C MET A 277 -21.37 -0.83 -7.74
N LYS A 278 -22.62 -0.40 -7.84
CA LYS A 278 -23.77 -1.26 -8.13
C LYS A 278 -24.16 -1.06 -9.59
N PHE A 279 -24.19 -2.15 -10.35
CA PHE A 279 -24.57 -2.15 -11.75
C PHE A 279 -25.93 -2.84 -11.95
N SER A 280 -26.70 -2.37 -12.92
CA SER A 280 -27.89 -3.06 -13.42
C SER A 280 -27.52 -4.29 -14.26
N ASP A 281 -28.50 -5.13 -14.60
CA ASP A 281 -28.30 -6.30 -15.47
C ASP A 281 -27.73 -5.95 -16.85
N LYS A 282 -27.92 -4.70 -17.30
CA LYS A 282 -27.36 -4.17 -18.56
C LYS A 282 -25.96 -3.58 -18.40
N GLY A 283 -25.37 -3.70 -17.20
CA GLY A 283 -24.05 -3.18 -16.85
C GLY A 283 -23.99 -1.67 -16.60
N ALA A 284 -25.11 -0.95 -16.60
CA ALA A 284 -25.11 0.50 -16.31
C ALA A 284 -25.03 0.76 -14.80
N LEU A 285 -24.23 1.75 -14.39
CA LEU A 285 -24.08 2.18 -12.99
C LEU A 285 -25.41 2.71 -12.45
N ILE A 286 -25.89 2.15 -11.34
CA ILE A 286 -27.14 2.55 -10.68
C ILE A 286 -26.94 3.04 -9.24
N GLY A 287 -25.78 2.79 -8.64
CA GLY A 287 -25.52 3.20 -7.26
C GLY A 287 -24.18 2.73 -6.72
N PHE A 288 -24.02 2.80 -5.41
CA PHE A 288 -22.85 2.34 -4.66
C PHE A 288 -23.27 1.45 -3.49
N SER A 289 -22.34 0.62 -3.00
CA SER A 289 -22.48 -0.08 -1.73
C SER A 289 -22.66 0.93 -0.60
N GLU A 290 -23.50 0.56 0.36
CA GLU A 290 -23.62 1.27 1.63
C GLU A 290 -22.84 0.47 2.69
N GLU A 291 -22.26 1.10 3.72
CA GLU A 291 -22.17 2.55 3.94
C GLU A 291 -21.01 3.20 3.16
N LEU A 292 -21.10 4.50 2.89
CA LEU A 292 -20.06 5.27 2.21
C LEU A 292 -18.78 5.30 3.07
N ILE A 293 -17.65 4.95 2.47
CA ILE A 293 -16.32 5.09 3.06
C ILE A 293 -15.67 6.38 2.54
N HIS A 294 -15.23 7.23 3.44
CA HIS A 294 -14.42 8.41 3.19
C HIS A 294 -13.21 8.44 4.12
N THR A 295 -12.32 9.42 3.94
CA THR A 295 -11.03 9.54 4.62
C THR A 295 -11.09 9.49 6.15
N PHE A 296 -12.23 9.84 6.77
CA PHE A 296 -12.36 9.99 8.23
C PHE A 296 -13.22 8.92 8.92
N ASN A 297 -13.89 8.04 8.17
CA ASN A 297 -14.78 7.02 8.73
C ASN A 297 -14.34 5.57 8.48
N LYS A 298 -13.07 5.35 8.11
CA LYS A 298 -12.47 4.01 7.95
C LYS A 298 -12.47 3.14 9.22
N HIS A 299 -13.09 3.59 10.31
CA HIS A 299 -13.28 2.81 11.51
C HIS A 299 -14.73 2.31 11.71
N GLU A 300 -15.66 2.72 10.85
CA GLU A 300 -17.09 2.45 11.07
C GLU A 300 -17.57 1.14 10.42
N ILE A 301 -16.89 0.67 9.37
CA ILE A 301 -17.38 -0.46 8.54
C ILE A 301 -16.99 -1.85 9.06
N PHE A 302 -16.21 -1.94 10.16
CA PHE A 302 -15.80 -3.22 10.74
C PHE A 302 -16.94 -4.21 11.05
N PRO A 303 -18.12 -3.78 11.55
CA PRO A 303 -19.22 -4.70 11.86
C PRO A 303 -19.73 -5.50 10.65
N HIS A 304 -19.43 -5.08 9.42
CA HIS A 304 -19.81 -5.80 8.20
C HIS A 304 -18.84 -6.95 7.83
N HIS A 305 -17.71 -7.07 8.53
CA HIS A 305 -16.64 -8.01 8.18
C HIS A 305 -16.21 -8.87 9.37
N LEU A 306 -17.14 -9.20 10.28
CA LEU A 306 -16.90 -9.98 11.49
C LEU A 306 -16.21 -11.33 11.21
N ASP A 307 -16.57 -11.99 10.10
CA ASP A 307 -15.97 -13.28 9.72
C ASP A 307 -14.46 -13.18 9.46
N TYR A 308 -14.02 -12.09 8.82
CA TYR A 308 -12.59 -11.84 8.59
C TYR A 308 -11.86 -11.65 9.92
N PHE A 309 -12.39 -10.80 10.81
CA PHE A 309 -11.77 -10.53 12.11
C PHE A 309 -11.79 -11.75 13.03
N ALA A 310 -12.84 -12.57 12.97
CA ALA A 310 -12.92 -13.83 13.69
C ALA A 310 -11.88 -14.85 13.17
N LYS A 311 -11.75 -15.00 11.84
CA LYS A 311 -10.75 -15.87 11.19
C LYS A 311 -9.32 -15.47 11.58
N HIS A 312 -9.06 -14.18 11.75
CA HIS A 312 -7.73 -13.65 12.00
C HIS A 312 -7.49 -13.13 13.43
N LYS A 313 -8.32 -13.53 14.40
CA LYS A 313 -8.23 -13.07 15.81
C LYS A 313 -6.89 -13.32 16.50
N ASN A 314 -6.15 -14.35 16.07
CA ASN A 314 -4.83 -14.70 16.61
C ASN A 314 -3.69 -13.87 15.99
N ARG A 315 -3.96 -13.07 14.95
CA ARG A 315 -2.99 -12.18 14.31
C ARG A 315 -2.88 -10.88 15.11
N THR A 316 -2.35 -10.95 16.32
CA THR A 316 -2.33 -9.83 17.28
C THR A 316 -1.36 -8.70 16.92
N ASN A 317 -0.45 -8.92 15.97
CA ASN A 317 0.52 -7.93 15.51
C ASN A 317 0.12 -7.37 14.14
N VAL A 318 0.01 -6.06 14.06
CA VAL A 318 -0.52 -5.37 12.88
C VAL A 318 0.51 -4.38 12.33
N LEU A 319 0.90 -4.55 11.07
CA LEU A 319 1.52 -3.48 10.29
C LEU A 319 0.43 -2.72 9.56
N LEU A 320 0.25 -1.45 9.92
CA LEU A 320 -0.70 -0.55 9.26
C LEU A 320 0.04 0.42 8.35
N MET A 321 -0.41 0.56 7.11
CA MET A 321 0.18 1.47 6.12
C MET A 321 -0.88 2.43 5.59
N GLY A 322 -0.56 3.72 5.54
CA GLY A 322 -1.45 4.75 5.01
C GLY A 322 -0.67 5.98 4.55
N ASP A 323 -1.33 6.86 3.81
CA ASP A 323 -0.78 8.14 3.39
C ASP A 323 -1.48 9.32 4.03
N MET A 324 -2.60 9.10 4.74
CA MET A 324 -3.37 10.13 5.43
C MET A 324 -3.50 9.80 6.92
N THR A 325 -3.59 10.81 7.79
CA THR A 325 -3.75 10.58 9.24
C THR A 325 -5.05 9.85 9.59
N GLY A 326 -6.09 9.96 8.76
CA GLY A 326 -7.33 9.20 8.88
C GLY A 326 -7.12 7.68 8.78
N ASP A 327 -6.06 7.23 8.11
CA ASP A 327 -5.74 5.81 7.94
C ASP A 327 -5.33 5.14 9.26
N LEU A 328 -4.85 5.89 10.25
CA LEU A 328 -4.48 5.36 11.57
C LEU A 328 -5.66 4.66 12.26
N ARG A 329 -6.89 4.98 11.86
CA ARG A 329 -8.12 4.42 12.40
C ARG A 329 -8.50 3.07 11.75
N MET A 330 -7.81 2.62 10.70
CA MET A 330 -8.10 1.35 9.98
C MET A 330 -7.86 0.09 10.83
N ALA A 331 -7.18 0.21 11.97
CA ALA A 331 -7.00 -0.90 12.91
C ALA A 331 -7.93 -0.84 14.13
N ASP A 332 -8.80 0.17 14.26
CA ASP A 332 -9.57 0.41 15.49
C ASP A 332 -10.45 -0.78 15.89
N GLY A 333 -11.13 -1.40 14.91
CA GLY A 333 -12.01 -2.56 15.13
C GLY A 333 -11.29 -3.87 15.42
N MET A 334 -9.96 -3.88 15.38
CA MET A 334 -9.16 -5.07 15.68
C MET A 334 -8.95 -5.17 17.19
N SER A 335 -9.98 -5.59 17.92
CA SER A 335 -10.01 -5.61 19.40
C SER A 335 -8.94 -6.51 20.03
N HIS A 336 -8.46 -7.54 19.32
CA HIS A 336 -7.45 -8.48 19.78
C HIS A 336 -6.00 -8.04 19.48
N ARG A 337 -5.78 -6.84 18.92
CA ARG A 337 -4.43 -6.36 18.60
C ARG A 337 -3.63 -6.08 19.87
N GLU A 338 -2.38 -6.56 19.91
CA GLU A 338 -1.41 -6.29 20.97
C GLU A 338 -0.39 -5.25 20.52
N THR A 339 0.17 -5.43 19.32
CA THR A 339 1.21 -4.54 18.77
C THR A 339 0.75 -3.95 17.46
N LEU A 340 0.84 -2.63 17.34
CA LEU A 340 0.57 -1.90 16.10
C LEU A 340 1.81 -1.07 15.73
N VAL A 341 2.34 -1.30 14.53
CA VAL A 341 3.35 -0.46 13.90
C VAL A 341 2.70 0.25 12.71
N THR A 342 2.79 1.58 12.67
CA THR A 342 2.19 2.39 11.60
C THR A 342 3.24 3.02 10.68
N ILE A 343 2.99 2.95 9.38
CA ILE A 343 3.81 3.59 8.34
C ILE A 343 2.97 4.66 7.65
N GLY A 344 3.44 5.91 7.69
CA GLY A 344 2.85 7.05 7.00
C GLY A 344 3.65 7.44 5.76
N PHE A 345 3.06 7.36 4.57
CA PHE A 345 3.66 7.84 3.32
C PHE A 345 3.40 9.34 3.15
N LEU A 346 4.37 10.18 3.52
CA LEU A 346 4.27 11.62 3.38
C LEU A 346 4.68 12.06 1.96
N ASN A 347 3.71 12.10 1.06
CA ASN A 347 3.95 12.28 -0.38
C ASN A 347 4.01 13.74 -0.85
N SER A 348 3.44 14.69 -0.10
CA SER A 348 3.35 16.09 -0.51
C SER A 348 3.25 17.02 0.68
N LYS A 349 3.45 18.33 0.47
CA LYS A 349 3.43 19.35 1.53
C LYS A 349 4.31 18.96 2.72
N VAL A 350 5.48 18.38 2.43
CA VAL A 350 6.34 17.71 3.42
C VAL A 350 6.61 18.62 4.61
N HIS A 351 7.09 19.85 4.38
CA HIS A 351 7.41 20.77 5.47
C HIS A 351 6.21 21.17 6.34
N GLU A 352 5.02 21.31 5.74
CA GLU A 352 3.80 21.71 6.44
C GLU A 352 3.23 20.56 7.27
N SER A 353 3.26 19.34 6.74
CA SER A 353 2.61 18.17 7.33
C SER A 353 3.55 17.31 8.18
N PHE A 354 4.86 17.52 8.10
CA PHE A 354 5.84 16.65 8.76
C PHE A 354 5.64 16.54 10.27
N ALA A 355 5.41 17.66 10.97
CA ALA A 355 5.22 17.63 12.43
C ALA A 355 4.02 16.74 12.81
N LEU A 356 2.90 16.90 12.11
CA LEU A 356 1.70 16.08 12.30
C LEU A 356 2.00 14.59 12.04
N TYR A 357 2.68 14.26 10.94
CA TYR A 357 2.97 12.88 10.58
C TYR A 357 3.95 12.23 11.55
N ARG A 358 5.00 12.96 11.94
CA ARG A 358 5.98 12.54 12.94
C ARG A 358 5.32 12.16 14.26
N ASP A 359 4.33 12.95 14.68
CA ASP A 359 3.67 12.77 15.98
C ASP A 359 2.55 11.72 15.92
N SER A 360 2.08 11.37 14.71
CA SER A 360 0.95 10.45 14.51
C SER A 360 1.36 9.05 14.04
N PHE A 361 2.43 8.91 13.25
CA PHE A 361 2.91 7.63 12.72
C PHE A 361 4.19 7.18 13.43
N ASP A 362 4.36 5.86 13.58
CA ASP A 362 5.60 5.29 14.12
C ASP A 362 6.78 5.52 13.15
N ILE A 363 6.56 5.29 11.85
CA ILE A 363 7.55 5.46 10.78
C ILE A 363 6.95 6.35 9.69
N VAL A 364 7.67 7.41 9.31
CA VAL A 364 7.28 8.30 8.22
C VAL A 364 8.22 8.11 7.04
N LEU A 365 7.64 7.89 5.87
CA LEU A 365 8.36 7.74 4.60
C LEU A 365 8.12 8.98 3.74
N ILE A 366 9.14 9.82 3.65
CA ILE A 366 9.09 11.11 2.94
C ILE A 366 9.32 10.86 1.45
N ASP A 367 8.28 11.11 0.65
CA ASP A 367 8.29 10.94 -0.79
C ASP A 367 8.86 9.58 -1.25
N ASP A 368 8.50 8.51 -0.53
CA ASP A 368 8.91 7.16 -0.88
C ASP A 368 7.93 6.56 -1.87
N GLN A 369 8.39 6.23 -3.09
CA GLN A 369 7.58 5.61 -4.13
C GLN A 369 7.81 4.08 -4.22
N THR A 370 8.36 3.48 -3.14
CA THR A 370 8.71 2.05 -3.04
C THR A 370 8.02 1.37 -1.85
N GLN A 371 7.98 0.04 -1.86
CA GLN A 371 7.55 -0.79 -0.73
C GLN A 371 8.73 -1.37 0.06
N ASP A 372 9.94 -0.80 -0.05
CA ASP A 372 11.16 -1.39 0.54
C ASP A 372 11.10 -1.51 2.07
N VAL A 373 10.62 -0.48 2.77
CA VAL A 373 10.51 -0.47 4.24
C VAL A 373 9.45 -1.48 4.71
N PRO A 374 8.22 -1.50 4.18
CA PRO A 374 7.25 -2.55 4.45
C PRO A 374 7.80 -3.96 4.20
N ILE A 375 8.42 -4.19 3.04
CA ILE A 375 9.01 -5.50 2.70
C ILE A 375 10.08 -5.89 3.71
N ALA A 376 10.96 -4.98 4.11
CA ALA A 376 12.02 -5.29 5.08
C ALA A 376 11.47 -5.68 6.46
N ILE A 377 10.37 -5.03 6.90
CA ILE A 377 9.68 -5.38 8.15
C ILE A 377 9.05 -6.77 8.05
N VAL A 378 8.28 -7.03 6.99
CA VAL A 378 7.62 -8.32 6.74
C VAL A 378 8.66 -9.45 6.66
N GLU A 379 9.74 -9.26 5.89
CA GLU A 379 10.84 -10.21 5.79
C GLU A 379 11.49 -10.52 7.14
N ALA A 380 11.68 -9.50 7.99
CA ALA A 380 12.31 -9.67 9.30
C ALA A 380 11.43 -10.48 10.25
N ILE A 381 10.12 -10.22 10.26
CA ILE A 381 9.15 -10.94 11.11
C ILE A 381 9.04 -12.41 10.68
N ILE A 382 8.99 -12.68 9.38
CA ILE A 382 8.94 -14.06 8.86
C ILE A 382 10.20 -14.85 9.25
N LYS A 383 11.37 -14.22 9.17
CA LYS A 383 12.65 -14.88 9.52
C LYS A 383 12.85 -15.03 11.04
N GLY A 384 12.34 -14.10 11.84
CA GLY A 384 12.47 -14.12 13.30
C GLY A 384 11.96 -15.42 13.91
N ALA A 385 10.85 -15.95 13.39
CA ALA A 385 10.24 -17.20 13.84
C ALA A 385 11.04 -18.47 13.51
N SER A 386 12.02 -18.42 12.61
CA SER A 386 12.79 -19.60 12.16
C SER A 386 14.06 -19.86 13.00
N SER A 387 14.23 -19.15 14.12
CA SER A 387 15.46 -19.19 14.93
C SER A 387 15.35 -20.02 16.21
N ASP A 388 14.23 -20.71 16.43
CA ASP A 388 13.98 -21.58 17.58
C ASP A 388 14.10 -23.07 17.23
#